data_AF-A0A6I2XIF2-F1
#
_entry.id   AF-A0A6I2XIF2-F1
#
_cell.length_a   1.000
_cell.length_b   1.000
_cell.length_c   1.000
_cell.angle_alpha   90.00
_cell.angle_beta   90.00
_cell.angle_gamma   90.00
#
_symmetry.space_group_name_H-M   'P 1'
#
loop_
_entity.id
_entity.type
_entity.pdbx_description
1 polymer ?
#
loop_
_entity_poly.entity_id
_entity_poly.type
_entity_poly.pdbx_seq_one_letter_code
_entity_poly.pdbx_strand_id
1 'polypeptide(L)' 'MSENNKDVASMSYEQARDELVKVVAELEAGSATLESSMQLWERGEALADKCEQWLSGARATLQKASKAKKSSAE' A
#
# COMPACT_ATOMS: atom_id res chain seq x y z
N MET A 1 -2.53 13.64 11.33
CA MET A 1 -1.90 13.03 10.13
C MET A 1 -0.65 13.83 9.81
N SER A 2 0.51 13.26 10.11
CA SER A 2 1.81 13.86 9.88
C SER A 2 1.99 14.20 8.40
N GLU A 3 2.61 15.35 8.10
CA GLU A 3 2.87 15.80 6.71
C GLU A 3 3.61 14.76 5.87
N ASN A 4 4.43 13.94 6.54
CA ASN A 4 5.17 12.84 5.92
C ASN A 4 4.31 11.77 5.25
N ASN A 5 3.01 11.61 5.53
CA ASN A 5 2.21 10.55 4.90
C ASN A 5 1.34 11.05 3.73
N LYS A 6 1.37 12.37 3.44
CA LYS A 6 0.53 12.96 2.39
C LYS A 6 1.00 12.59 0.98
N ASP A 7 2.28 12.33 0.80
CA ASP A 7 2.91 11.88 -0.45
C ASP A 7 2.47 10.47 -0.85
N VAL A 8 2.26 9.58 0.14
CA VAL A 8 1.85 8.17 -0.06
C VAL A 8 0.61 8.04 -0.94
N ALA A 9 -0.35 8.98 -0.80
CA ALA A 9 -1.57 9.00 -1.59
C ALA A 9 -1.30 9.10 -3.11
N SER A 10 -0.19 9.74 -3.50
CA SER A 10 0.21 9.98 -4.89
C SER A 10 1.17 8.92 -5.46
N MET A 11 1.62 7.96 -4.65
CA MET A 11 2.56 6.92 -5.07
C MET A 11 1.93 5.88 -6.01
N SER A 12 2.75 5.37 -6.94
CA SER A 12 2.44 4.14 -7.66
C SER A 12 2.49 2.94 -6.71
N TYR A 13 1.86 1.82 -7.12
CA TYR A 13 1.91 0.59 -6.35
C TYR A 13 3.34 0.11 -6.06
N GLU A 14 4.22 0.15 -7.08
CA GLU A 14 5.60 -0.31 -6.94
C GLU A 14 6.40 0.59 -6.00
N GLN A 15 6.22 1.90 -6.09
CA GLN A 15 6.85 2.85 -5.18
C GLN A 15 6.39 2.63 -3.73
N ALA A 16 5.08 2.51 -3.51
CA ALA A 16 4.53 2.28 -2.18
C ALA A 16 5.00 0.95 -1.59
N ARG A 17 5.05 -0.11 -2.40
CA ARG A 17 5.55 -1.44 -1.98
C ARG A 17 7.03 -1.38 -1.61
N ASP A 18 7.87 -0.80 -2.46
CA ASP A 18 9.31 -0.77 -2.24
C ASP A 18 9.67 0.06 -1.01
N GLU A 19 8.90 1.12 -0.74
CA GLU A 19 9.06 1.90 0.46
C GLU A 19 8.56 1.18 1.72
N LEU A 20 7.42 0.45 1.62
CA LEU A 20 6.93 -0.37 2.72
C LEU A 20 7.96 -1.42 3.14
N VAL A 21 8.62 -2.06 2.18
CA VAL A 21 9.71 -3.02 2.45
C VAL A 21 10.85 -2.37 3.23
N LYS A 22 11.22 -1.12 2.90
CA LYS A 22 12.26 -0.38 3.63
C LYS A 22 11.83 -0.08 5.07
N VAL A 23 10.61 0.44 5.24
CA VAL A 23 10.05 0.75 6.56
C VAL A 23 10.02 -0.49 7.45
N VAL A 24 9.57 -1.63 6.92
CA VAL A 24 9.57 -2.90 7.66
C VAL A 24 10.99 -3.31 8.03
N ALA A 25 11.95 -3.25 7.11
CA ALA A 25 13.34 -3.60 7.39
C ALA A 25 13.96 -2.71 8.48
N GLU A 26 13.64 -1.41 8.49
CA GLU A 26 14.10 -0.48 9.52
C GLU A 26 13.48 -0.77 10.90
N LEU A 27 12.19 -1.12 10.94
CA LEU A 27 11.52 -1.55 12.16
C LEU A 27 12.11 -2.86 12.70
N GLU A 28 12.35 -3.84 11.83
CA GLU A 28 12.94 -5.14 12.18
C GLU A 28 14.39 -5.02 12.67
N ALA A 29 15.14 -4.04 12.19
CA ALA A 29 16.50 -3.78 12.65
C ALA A 29 16.55 -3.34 14.13
N GLY A 30 15.47 -2.78 14.67
CA GLY A 30 15.32 -2.47 16.10
C GLY A 30 16.29 -1.41 16.64
N SER A 31 16.96 -0.66 15.77
CA SER A 31 17.95 0.38 16.13
C SER A 31 17.32 1.77 16.30
N ALA A 32 16.05 1.92 15.94
CA ALA A 32 15.31 3.17 16.03
C ALA A 32 14.84 3.47 17.47
N THR A 33 14.75 4.77 17.80
CA THR A 33 14.12 5.20 19.07
C THR A 33 12.62 4.93 19.04
N LEU A 34 11.96 4.88 20.20
CA LEU A 34 10.50 4.68 20.28
C LEU A 34 9.72 5.68 19.41
N GLU A 35 10.09 6.96 19.44
CA GLU A 35 9.43 7.99 18.63
C GLU A 35 9.62 7.72 17.12
N SER A 36 10.84 7.37 16.71
CA SER A 36 11.14 7.00 15.33
C SER A 36 10.41 5.72 14.90
N SER A 37 10.32 4.70 15.77
CA SER A 37 9.56 3.47 15.51
C SER A 37 8.07 3.75 15.34
N MET A 38 7.51 4.67 16.12
CA MET A 38 6.11 5.09 15.97
C MET A 38 5.88 5.77 14.61
N GLN A 39 6.77 6.67 14.19
CA GLN A 39 6.69 7.34 12.88
C GLN A 39 6.83 6.35 11.72
N LEU A 40 7.77 5.40 11.81
CA LEU A 40 7.95 4.33 10.83
C LEU A 40 6.69 3.46 10.75
N TRP A 41 6.11 3.09 11.89
CA TRP A 41 4.88 2.31 11.92
C TRP A 41 3.70 3.06 11.27
N GLU A 42 3.46 4.33 11.62
CA GLU A 42 2.41 5.14 11.00
C GLU A 42 2.58 5.29 9.48
N ARG A 43 3.84 5.41 9.01
CA ARG A 43 4.14 5.43 7.58
C ARG A 43 3.87 4.06 6.93
N GLY A 44 4.28 2.98 7.59
CA GLY A 44 4.04 1.60 7.14
C GLY A 44 2.56 1.31 6.95
N GLU A 45 1.71 1.71 7.90
CA GLU A 45 0.25 1.57 7.80
C GLU A 45 -0.32 2.33 6.60
N ALA A 46 0.11 3.58 6.38
CA ALA A 46 -0.32 4.37 5.24
C ALA A 46 0.08 3.75 3.89
N LEU A 47 1.29 3.20 3.80
CA LEU A 47 1.78 2.50 2.60
C LEU A 47 1.03 1.19 2.35
N ALA A 48 0.75 0.42 3.41
CA ALA A 48 -0.01 -0.81 3.33
C ALA A 48 -1.45 -0.56 2.82
N ASP A 49 -2.14 0.43 3.38
CA ASP A 49 -3.47 0.84 2.93
C ASP A 49 -3.47 1.25 1.44
N LYS A 50 -2.46 2.03 1.01
CA LYS A 50 -2.32 2.42 -0.40
C LYS A 50 -2.13 1.20 -1.31
N CYS A 51 -1.32 0.23 -0.90
CA CYS A 51 -1.10 -1.01 -1.65
C CYS A 51 -2.39 -1.83 -1.75
N GLU A 52 -3.15 -1.94 -0.65
CA GLU A 52 -4.43 -2.63 -0.64
C GLU A 52 -5.44 -1.98 -1.59
N GLN A 53 -5.56 -0.65 -1.58
CA GLN A 53 -6.45 0.08 -2.48
C GLN A 53 -6.15 -0.23 -3.96
N TRP A 54 -4.87 -0.24 -4.34
CA TRP A 54 -4.43 -0.61 -5.69
C TRP A 54 -4.84 -2.05 -6.06
N LEU A 55 -4.54 -3.01 -5.18
CA LEU A 55 -4.85 -4.43 -5.42
C LEU A 55 -6.36 -4.69 -5.46
N SER A 56 -7.13 -4.05 -4.58
CA SER A 56 -8.59 -4.14 -4.55
C SER A 56 -9.20 -3.58 -5.84
N GLY A 57 -8.74 -2.41 -6.31
CA GLY A 57 -9.18 -1.83 -7.58
C GLY A 57 -8.87 -2.72 -8.79
N ALA A 58 -7.67 -3.31 -8.82
CA ALA A 58 -7.28 -4.25 -9.88
C ALA A 58 -8.18 -5.50 -9.87
N ARG A 59 -8.44 -6.09 -8.70
CA ARG A 59 -9.34 -7.24 -8.55
C ARG A 59 -10.77 -6.93 -8.99
N ALA A 60 -11.30 -5.76 -8.64
CA ALA A 60 -12.63 -5.33 -9.06
C ALA A 60 -12.72 -5.20 -10.59
N THR A 61 -11.68 -4.66 -11.23
CA THR A 61 -11.60 -4.53 -12.69
C THR A 61 -11.59 -5.89 -13.38
N LEU A 62 -10.77 -6.83 -12.89
CA LEU A 62 -10.72 -8.20 -13.40
C LEU A 62 -12.07 -8.91 -13.22
N GLN A 63 -12.74 -8.72 -12.08
CA GLN A 63 -14.05 -9.32 -11.84
C GLN A 63 -15.09 -8.80 -12.84
N LYS A 64 -15.14 -7.49 -13.08
CA LYS A 64 -16.04 -6.88 -14.08
C LYS A 64 -15.78 -7.43 -15.48
N ALA A 65 -14.52 -7.49 -15.91
CA ALA A 65 -14.15 -8.05 -17.21
C ALA A 65 -14.54 -9.53 -17.35
N SER A 66 -14.39 -10.32 -16.28
CA SER A 66 -14.77 -11.73 -16.28
C SER A 66 -16.29 -11.95 -16.37
N LYS A 67 -17.10 -11.10 -15.71
CA LYS A 67 -18.56 -11.14 -15.80
C LYS A 67 -19.03 -10.75 -17.20
N ALA A 68 -18.47 -9.68 -17.77
CA ALA A 68 -18.79 -9.24 -19.13
C ALA A 68 -18.52 -10.34 -20.17
N LYS A 69 -17.40 -11.08 -20.05
CA LYS A 69 -17.12 -12.22 -20.94
C LYS A 69 -18.13 -13.37 -20.81
N LYS A 70 -18.66 -13.64 -19.61
CA LYS A 70 -19.66 -14.69 -19.41
C LYS A 70 -21.02 -14.31 -20.00
N SER A 71 -21.46 -13.06 -19.82
CA SER A 71 -22.73 -12.58 -20.37
C SER A 71 -22.76 -12.46 -21.89
N SER A 72 -21.62 -12.42 -22.57
CA SER A 72 -21.54 -12.36 -24.04
C SER A 72 -21.46 -13.73 -24.71
N ALA A 73 -21.35 -14.81 -23.94
CA ALA A 73 -21.26 -16.19 -24.42
C ALA A 73 -22.58 -16.97 -24.24
N GLU A 74 -23.62 -16.30 -23.76
CA GLU A 74 -24.99 -16.77 -23.53
C GLU A 74 -25.94 -16.02 -24.46
#